data_AF-A0A2Y9PMK3-F1
#
_entry.id   AF-A0A2Y9PMK3-F1
#
_cell.length_a   1.000
_cell.length_b   1.000
_cell.length_c   1.000
_cell.angle_alpha   90.00
_cell.angle_beta   90.00
_cell.angle_gamma   90.00
#
_symmetry.space_group_name_H-M   'P 1'
#
loop_
_entity.id
_entity.type
_entity.pdbx_description
1 polymer ?
#
loop_
_entity_poly.entity_id
_entity_poly.type
_entity_poly.pdbx_seq_one_letter_code
_entity_poly.pdbx_strand_id
1 'polypeptide(L)'
;MGRQWGPAMRAAEQAGCVVSATRAGQPEAGSWSCSGVILSRRLGLVLCHGGIFTPFLRAGSGALTAAGAAFLPGDSCGDDLRLHVQWGPTAASPAGRAERGRPGLCTPQCAGLEPGPPARFRGRPLQPPRSAELLLLLSCPAFRGHFARLFGGEAAKQWSFASAAPDDEVSEEEEEDQLRALGWFALLRVRPDPEKEAEAEERGPVLAVAPLGAVPKGEPLVACGSPFGAFCPDIFLNTLSCGVLSNSAGPLLLTDARCLPGTEGGGVFEARPAGALVALVAAPLCWKAREWVGLTLLCAAAPLLRAARAALCRLHPGAAALAAFLPHEMGSPWGLPLRDPGPPWAAAAVLVECGSVWGSGVAVAPRLVVTCRHVAPREAAKVLVRSTTPKSTVIWGHVVFATQETSPYDIAVVSLEEDLDGVPVPVPAEHFHEGIIASNTRDNNTGATYPHLNFSIPITVLQPALQRYSQAGDLGGLRQLDRAPEPVRVVWRLQRPLAEAPRSKL
;
A
#
# COMPACT_ATOMS: atom_id res chain seq x y z
N MET A 1 -17.95 -4.91 -11.33
CA MET A 1 -17.00 -4.54 -10.24
C MET A 1 -17.67 -4.33 -8.88
N GLY A 2 -18.70 -3.48 -8.73
CA GLY A 2 -19.21 -3.07 -7.41
C GLY A 2 -19.86 -4.14 -6.49
N ARG A 3 -20.26 -5.31 -7.01
CA ARG A 3 -20.91 -6.35 -6.18
C ARG A 3 -19.92 -7.15 -5.31
N GLN A 4 -18.67 -7.32 -5.77
CA GLN A 4 -17.69 -8.20 -5.11
C GLN A 4 -16.90 -7.49 -4.01
N TRP A 5 -16.61 -6.20 -4.20
CA TRP A 5 -15.86 -5.38 -3.24
C TRP A 5 -16.77 -4.57 -2.30
N GLY A 6 -18.06 -4.42 -2.65
CA GLY A 6 -19.01 -3.58 -1.93
C GLY A 6 -19.05 -3.80 -0.41
N PRO A 7 -19.09 -5.05 0.10
CA PRO A 7 -19.04 -5.29 1.55
C PRO A 7 -17.73 -4.83 2.21
N ALA A 8 -16.57 -5.13 1.59
CA ALA A 8 -15.26 -4.77 2.13
C ALA A 8 -15.05 -3.26 2.11
N MET A 9 -15.40 -2.60 1.00
CA MET A 9 -15.34 -1.14 0.86
C MET A 9 -16.19 -0.43 1.92
N ARG A 10 -17.44 -0.90 2.14
CA ARG A 10 -18.30 -0.33 3.19
C ARG A 10 -17.73 -0.53 4.60
N ALA A 11 -17.16 -1.70 4.89
CA ALA A 11 -16.54 -1.95 6.19
C ALA A 11 -15.32 -1.04 6.42
N ALA A 12 -14.46 -0.90 5.40
CA ALA A 12 -13.31 0.00 5.42
C ALA A 12 -13.74 1.46 5.66
N GLU A 13 -14.70 1.95 4.87
CA GLU A 13 -15.22 3.31 4.95
C GLU A 13 -15.87 3.61 6.32
N GLN A 14 -16.55 2.64 6.93
CA GLN A 14 -17.15 2.80 8.26
C GLN A 14 -16.12 2.86 9.40
N ALA A 15 -14.94 2.27 9.19
CA ALA A 15 -13.86 2.26 10.15
C ALA A 15 -12.91 3.46 9.96
N GLY A 16 -12.85 4.08 8.79
CA GLY A 16 -11.95 5.21 8.52
C GLY A 16 -12.34 6.51 9.23
N CYS A 17 -11.34 7.27 9.65
CA CYS A 17 -11.47 8.63 10.16
C CYS A 17 -10.24 9.50 9.80
N VAL A 18 -10.34 10.80 10.08
CA VAL A 18 -9.23 11.75 10.07
C VAL A 18 -8.94 12.18 11.50
N VAL A 19 -7.66 12.27 11.84
CA VAL A 19 -7.18 12.81 13.10
C VAL A 19 -6.40 14.09 12.84
N SER A 20 -6.69 15.13 13.60
CA SER A 20 -5.99 16.42 13.54
C SER A 20 -5.39 16.78 14.90
N ALA A 21 -4.16 17.29 14.89
CA ALA A 21 -3.45 17.82 16.03
C ALA A 21 -3.11 19.29 15.79
N THR A 22 -3.44 20.14 16.76
CA THR A 22 -3.13 21.57 16.74
C THR A 22 -2.55 22.03 18.07
N ARG A 23 -1.84 23.17 18.05
CA ARG A 23 -1.29 23.80 19.25
C ARG A 23 -2.25 24.85 19.79
N ALA A 24 -2.59 24.73 21.07
CA ALA A 24 -3.46 25.69 21.75
C ALA A 24 -2.84 27.10 21.73
N GLY A 25 -3.63 28.10 21.31
CA GLY A 25 -3.20 29.50 21.29
C GLY A 25 -2.24 29.87 20.15
N GLN A 26 -1.88 28.95 19.25
CA GLN A 26 -1.00 29.21 18.11
C GLN A 26 -1.60 28.65 16.80
N PRO A 27 -2.67 29.26 16.26
CA PRO A 27 -3.30 28.80 15.02
C PRO A 27 -2.38 28.95 13.78
N GLU A 28 -1.42 29.88 13.83
CA GLU A 28 -0.44 30.09 12.75
C GLU A 28 0.71 29.06 12.77
N ALA A 29 0.89 28.30 13.85
CA ALA A 29 1.95 27.29 13.96
C ALA A 29 1.70 26.03 13.12
N GLY A 30 0.62 26.01 12.33
CA GLY A 30 0.24 24.88 11.50
C GLY A 30 -0.65 23.86 12.22
N SER A 31 -1.28 23.00 11.41
CA SER A 31 -2.09 21.87 11.86
C SER A 31 -1.50 20.61 11.25
N TRP A 32 -1.35 19.57 12.06
CA TRP A 32 -0.93 18.26 11.58
C TRP A 32 -2.15 17.36 11.49
N SER A 33 -2.20 16.51 10.48
CA SER A 33 -3.30 15.55 10.35
C SER A 33 -2.85 14.30 9.64
N CYS A 34 -3.54 13.21 9.94
CA CYS A 34 -3.34 11.92 9.32
C CYS A 34 -4.64 11.14 9.30
N SER A 35 -4.61 9.97 8.69
CA SER A 35 -5.72 9.04 8.72
C SER A 35 -5.74 8.24 10.02
N GLY A 36 -6.91 7.69 10.33
CA GLY A 36 -7.08 6.80 11.46
C GLY A 36 -8.11 5.71 11.21
N VAL A 37 -8.14 4.77 12.15
CA VAL A 37 -9.04 3.63 12.19
C VAL A 37 -9.78 3.63 13.51
N ILE A 38 -11.10 3.64 13.44
CA ILE A 38 -12.00 3.52 14.57
C ILE A 38 -12.06 2.05 14.98
N LEU A 39 -11.53 1.74 16.16
CA LEU A 39 -11.56 0.39 16.74
C LEU A 39 -12.91 0.09 17.40
N SER A 40 -13.48 1.09 18.05
CA SER A 40 -14.78 0.99 18.73
C SER A 40 -15.44 2.36 18.83
N ARG A 41 -16.56 2.55 18.13
CA ARG A 41 -17.38 3.77 18.21
C ARG A 41 -18.00 3.95 19.59
N ARG A 42 -18.47 2.86 20.20
CA ARG A 42 -19.05 2.85 21.56
C ARG A 42 -18.10 3.41 22.61
N LEU A 43 -16.81 3.13 22.48
CA LEU A 43 -15.79 3.55 23.45
C LEU A 43 -14.96 4.74 22.98
N GLY A 44 -15.21 5.22 21.76
CA GLY A 44 -14.44 6.29 21.14
C GLY A 44 -12.98 5.93 20.87
N LEU A 45 -12.63 4.64 20.70
CA LEU A 45 -11.24 4.22 20.53
C LEU A 45 -10.81 4.32 19.07
N VAL A 46 -9.71 5.03 18.82
CA VAL A 46 -9.15 5.28 17.50
C VAL A 46 -7.64 5.00 17.50
N LEU A 47 -7.15 4.35 16.44
CA LEU A 47 -5.72 4.29 16.12
C LEU A 47 -5.39 5.23 14.97
N CYS A 48 -4.25 5.91 15.03
CA CYS A 48 -3.71 6.67 13.91
C CYS A 48 -2.17 6.62 13.91
N HIS A 49 -1.53 7.28 12.94
CA HIS A 49 -0.08 7.37 12.88
C HIS A 49 0.49 8.32 13.94
N GLY A 50 1.62 7.95 14.53
CA GLY A 50 2.27 8.70 15.61
C GLY A 50 3.03 9.95 15.16
N GLY A 51 3.32 10.08 13.86
CA GLY A 51 4.12 11.20 13.33
C GLY A 51 3.52 12.59 13.57
N ILE A 52 2.19 12.72 13.63
CA ILE A 52 1.55 14.02 13.88
C ILE A 52 1.74 14.53 15.33
N PHE A 53 2.27 13.68 16.22
CA PHE A 53 2.50 14.01 17.63
C PHE A 53 3.96 14.43 17.91
N THR A 54 4.88 14.19 16.97
CA THR A 54 6.31 14.51 17.11
C THR A 54 6.55 15.97 17.53
N PRO A 55 5.88 16.98 16.92
CA PRO A 55 6.06 18.40 17.29
C PRO A 55 5.56 18.77 18.71
N PHE A 56 4.87 17.85 19.38
CA PHE A 56 4.25 18.06 20.69
C PHE A 56 4.96 17.28 21.80
N LEU A 57 5.96 16.46 21.49
CA LEU A 57 6.70 15.69 22.48
C LEU A 57 7.56 16.60 23.37
N ARG A 58 7.38 16.50 24.70
CA ARG A 58 8.15 17.31 25.66
C ARG A 58 9.65 17.04 25.60
N ALA A 59 10.02 15.78 25.32
CA ALA A 59 11.42 15.34 25.20
C ALA A 59 11.94 15.42 23.75
N GLY A 60 11.18 16.02 22.83
CA GLY A 60 11.49 16.06 21.40
C GLY A 60 11.35 14.69 20.70
N SER A 61 11.63 14.68 19.40
CA SER A 61 11.50 13.49 18.55
C SER A 61 12.48 12.36 18.90
N GLY A 62 13.61 12.67 19.53
CA GLY A 62 14.58 11.67 20.00
C GLY A 62 14.01 10.66 21.02
N ALA A 63 12.92 11.00 21.71
CA ALA A 63 12.21 10.05 22.58
C ALA A 63 11.70 8.81 21.82
N LEU A 64 11.44 8.94 20.52
CA LEU A 64 10.94 7.87 19.65
C LEU A 64 12.01 6.82 19.30
N THR A 65 13.29 7.13 19.52
CA THR A 65 14.43 6.23 19.25
C THR A 65 15.14 5.76 20.52
N ALA A 66 14.69 6.19 21.70
CA ALA A 66 15.24 5.76 22.97
C ALA A 66 15.23 4.22 23.09
N ALA A 67 16.35 3.66 23.58
CA ALA A 67 16.53 2.22 23.67
C ALA A 67 15.43 1.57 24.53
N GLY A 68 14.75 0.56 23.98
CA GLY A 68 13.67 -0.15 24.67
C GLY A 68 12.32 0.59 24.70
N ALA A 69 12.21 1.79 24.11
CA ALA A 69 10.94 2.52 24.03
C ALA A 69 9.94 1.78 23.12
N ALA A 70 8.97 1.10 23.73
CA ALA A 70 7.86 0.45 23.05
C ALA A 70 6.56 1.27 23.11
N PHE A 71 6.45 2.17 24.08
CA PHE A 71 5.33 3.09 24.22
C PHE A 71 5.76 4.36 24.99
N LEU A 72 5.03 5.45 24.77
CA LEU A 72 5.10 6.69 25.55
C LEU A 72 3.70 6.99 26.08
N PRO A 73 3.53 7.27 27.38
CA PRO A 73 2.23 7.68 27.93
C PRO A 73 1.72 8.99 27.30
N GLY A 74 0.41 9.23 27.29
CA GLY A 74 -0.17 10.42 26.64
C GLY A 74 0.29 11.77 27.20
N ASP A 75 0.71 11.82 28.47
CA ASP A 75 1.29 13.01 29.11
C ASP A 75 2.74 13.31 28.67
N SER A 76 3.32 12.47 27.81
CA SER A 76 4.60 12.74 27.14
C SER A 76 4.51 13.90 26.14
N CYS A 77 3.28 14.25 25.73
CA CYS A 77 3.01 15.45 24.94
C CYS A 77 2.77 16.68 25.83
N GLY A 78 2.99 17.87 25.28
CA GLY A 78 2.67 19.14 25.94
C GLY A 78 1.17 19.34 26.20
N ASP A 79 0.84 20.13 27.23
CA ASP A 79 -0.54 20.45 27.61
C ASP A 79 -1.27 21.35 26.59
N ASP A 80 -0.50 21.89 25.64
CA ASP A 80 -0.93 22.67 24.50
C ASP A 80 -1.46 21.81 23.35
N LEU A 81 -1.30 20.48 23.38
CA LEU A 81 -1.85 19.59 22.37
C LEU A 81 -3.39 19.62 22.38
N ARG A 82 -3.99 19.84 21.20
CA ARG A 82 -5.43 19.75 20.96
C ARG A 82 -5.70 18.75 19.85
N LEU A 83 -6.53 17.74 20.14
CA LEU A 83 -6.84 16.65 19.22
C LEU A 83 -8.30 16.67 18.82
N HIS A 84 -8.52 16.44 17.53
CA HIS A 84 -9.85 16.29 16.97
C HIS A 84 -9.89 15.05 16.07
N VAL A 85 -11.01 14.34 16.12
CA VAL A 85 -11.30 13.22 15.24
C VAL A 85 -12.56 13.52 14.45
N GLN A 86 -12.47 13.34 13.13
CA GLN A 86 -13.60 13.48 12.23
C GLN A 86 -13.84 12.16 11.49
N TRP A 87 -15.07 11.68 11.46
CA TRP A 87 -15.42 10.44 10.77
C TRP A 87 -16.73 10.57 9.99
N GLY A 88 -16.88 9.71 8.98
CA GLY A 88 -18.05 9.71 8.10
C GLY A 88 -19.36 9.33 8.82
N PRO A 89 -20.52 9.74 8.26
CA PRO A 89 -21.83 9.42 8.81
C PRO A 89 -22.15 7.92 8.70
N THR A 90 -22.71 7.33 9.74
CA THR A 90 -23.11 5.91 9.74
C THR A 90 -24.36 5.68 8.89
N ALA A 91 -24.51 4.47 8.34
CA ALA A 91 -25.71 4.08 7.57
C ALA A 91 -27.02 4.21 8.39
N ALA A 92 -26.92 4.17 9.72
CA ALA A 92 -28.01 4.20 10.68
C ALA A 92 -28.40 5.61 11.16
N SER A 93 -27.66 6.68 10.82
CA SER A 93 -28.17 8.03 11.08
C SER A 93 -29.45 8.19 10.25
N PRO A 94 -30.62 8.48 10.88
CA PRO A 94 -31.78 8.86 10.10
C PRO A 94 -31.35 10.01 9.20
N ALA A 95 -31.84 10.04 7.97
CA ALA A 95 -31.70 11.21 7.12
C ALA A 95 -32.35 12.37 7.89
N GLY A 96 -31.57 13.03 8.74
CA GLY A 96 -31.95 14.29 9.34
C GLY A 96 -32.36 15.12 8.16
N ARG A 97 -33.64 15.53 8.15
CA ARG A 97 -34.15 16.53 7.21
C ARG A 97 -33.00 17.49 6.99
N ALA A 98 -32.52 17.62 5.76
CA ALA A 98 -31.56 18.66 5.43
C ALA A 98 -32.16 19.94 6.03
N GLU A 99 -31.57 20.44 7.12
CA GLU A 99 -32.03 21.66 7.77
C GLU A 99 -31.92 22.70 6.66
N ARG A 100 -33.06 23.11 6.11
CA ARG A 100 -33.13 24.15 5.09
C ARG A 100 -32.55 25.39 5.74
N GLY A 101 -31.29 25.69 5.47
CA GLY A 101 -30.63 26.88 6.00
C GLY A 101 -29.15 26.73 6.37
N ARG A 102 -28.59 25.52 6.52
CA ARG A 102 -27.14 25.39 6.72
C ARG A 102 -26.42 25.25 5.37
N PRO A 103 -25.48 26.16 5.02
CA PRO A 103 -24.64 25.95 3.84
C PRO A 103 -23.91 24.61 4.02
N GLY A 104 -23.96 23.75 2.99
CA GLY A 104 -23.06 22.60 2.95
C GLY A 104 -21.64 23.13 3.11
N LEU A 105 -20.89 22.58 4.06
CA LEU A 105 -19.48 22.88 4.19
C LEU A 105 -18.85 22.43 2.87
N CYS A 106 -18.63 23.38 1.97
CA CYS A 106 -17.48 23.34 1.10
C CYS A 106 -16.40 24.00 1.94
N THR A 107 -15.35 23.28 2.34
CA THR A 107 -14.14 23.94 2.84
C THR A 107 -13.73 25.05 1.86
N PRO A 108 -13.68 26.33 2.28
CA PRO A 108 -13.47 27.48 1.39
C PRO A 108 -12.09 27.48 0.71
N GLN A 109 -11.16 26.62 1.14
CA GLN A 109 -9.81 26.54 0.59
C GLN A 109 -9.74 25.97 -0.84
N CYS A 110 -10.78 25.24 -1.30
CA CYS A 110 -10.81 24.63 -2.63
C CYS A 110 -11.81 25.29 -3.59
N ALA A 111 -12.62 26.25 -3.12
CA ALA A 111 -13.47 27.04 -3.97
C ALA A 111 -12.67 28.25 -4.48
N GLY A 112 -12.58 28.43 -5.80
CA GLY A 112 -11.88 29.57 -6.40
C GLY A 112 -12.37 30.92 -5.84
N LEU A 113 -11.54 31.96 -6.01
CA LEU A 113 -11.71 33.33 -5.50
C LEU A 113 -13.01 34.07 -5.91
N GLU A 114 -13.93 33.43 -6.64
CA GLU A 114 -15.17 34.06 -7.13
C GLU A 114 -16.41 33.41 -6.49
N PRO A 115 -17.31 34.20 -5.86
CA PRO A 115 -18.56 33.69 -5.30
C PRO A 115 -19.55 33.33 -6.42
N GLY A 116 -19.46 32.09 -6.92
CA GLY A 116 -20.52 31.48 -7.73
C GLY A 116 -21.72 31.06 -6.87
N PRO A 117 -22.93 30.92 -7.46
CA PRO A 117 -24.09 30.44 -6.72
C PRO A 117 -23.80 29.06 -6.10
N PRO A 118 -24.23 28.79 -4.85
CA PRO A 118 -23.90 27.55 -4.16
C PRO A 118 -24.41 26.35 -4.96
N ALA A 119 -23.50 25.54 -5.46
CA ALA A 119 -23.84 24.25 -6.03
C ALA A 119 -24.59 23.42 -4.96
N ARG A 120 -25.74 22.85 -5.32
CA ARG A 120 -26.49 21.98 -4.42
C ARG A 120 -25.69 20.71 -4.17
N PHE A 121 -24.94 20.67 -3.07
CA PHE A 121 -24.24 19.47 -2.63
C PHE A 121 -25.26 18.35 -2.35
N ARG A 122 -25.12 17.21 -3.03
CA ARG A 122 -25.97 16.01 -2.87
C ARG A 122 -25.33 14.94 -1.96
N GLY A 123 -24.30 15.27 -1.19
CA GLY A 123 -23.67 14.36 -0.23
C GLY A 123 -24.27 14.45 1.17
N ARG A 124 -24.06 13.41 2.00
CA ARG A 124 -24.42 13.46 3.42
C ARG A 124 -23.52 14.47 4.14
N PRO A 125 -24.06 15.33 5.02
CA PRO A 125 -23.23 16.27 5.77
C PRO A 125 -22.25 15.53 6.67
N LEU A 126 -20.99 15.97 6.67
CA LEU A 126 -19.97 15.44 7.57
C LEU A 126 -20.35 15.70 9.03
N GLN A 127 -19.99 14.78 9.91
CA GLN A 127 -20.07 15.05 11.34
C GLN A 127 -19.02 16.10 11.72
N PRO A 128 -19.34 17.01 12.68
CA PRO A 128 -18.35 17.96 13.19
C PRO A 128 -17.18 17.20 13.86
N PRO A 129 -15.95 17.72 13.79
CA PRO A 129 -14.81 17.15 14.49
C PRO A 129 -15.09 17.07 16.00
N ARG A 130 -14.75 15.94 16.62
CA ARG A 130 -14.95 15.69 18.05
C ARG A 130 -13.62 15.76 18.78
N SER A 131 -13.59 16.39 19.94
CA SER A 131 -12.36 16.43 20.75
C SER A 131 -11.94 15.03 21.21
N ALA A 132 -10.63 14.79 21.24
CA ALA A 132 -10.06 13.53 21.67
C ALA A 132 -8.91 13.76 22.67
N GLU A 133 -8.54 12.69 23.36
CA GLU A 133 -7.35 12.63 24.21
C GLU A 133 -6.39 11.55 23.70
N LEU A 134 -5.08 11.81 23.84
CA LEU A 134 -4.04 10.84 23.58
C LEU A 134 -3.93 9.92 24.81
N LEU A 135 -4.17 8.61 24.62
CA LEU A 135 -3.95 7.64 25.69
C LEU A 135 -2.47 7.27 25.78
N LEU A 136 -1.87 6.93 24.62
CA LEU A 136 -0.46 6.60 24.50
C LEU A 136 0.00 6.62 23.04
N LEU A 137 1.28 6.87 22.84
CA LEU A 137 2.01 6.50 21.63
C LEU A 137 2.59 5.10 21.80
N LEU A 138 2.53 4.29 20.78
CA LEU A 138 3.04 2.92 20.79
C LEU A 138 3.79 2.60 19.51
N SER A 139 4.76 1.71 19.62
CA SER A 139 5.36 1.05 18.48
C SER A 139 5.20 -0.46 18.60
N CYS A 140 5.28 -1.16 17.47
CA CYS A 140 5.42 -2.61 17.46
C CYS A 140 6.92 -2.95 17.40
N PRO A 141 7.54 -3.50 18.48
CA PRO A 141 8.97 -3.80 18.49
C PRO A 141 9.39 -4.76 17.38
N ALA A 142 8.53 -5.75 17.07
CA ALA A 142 8.77 -6.69 15.99
C ALA A 142 8.78 -6.00 14.62
N PHE A 143 7.89 -5.02 14.38
CA PHE A 143 7.89 -4.22 13.15
C PHE A 143 9.18 -3.41 13.03
N ARG A 144 9.55 -2.69 14.08
CA ARG A 144 10.79 -1.89 14.10
C ARG A 144 12.04 -2.74 13.88
N GLY A 145 12.10 -3.93 14.48
CA GLY A 145 13.21 -4.86 14.27
C GLY A 145 13.30 -5.37 12.82
N HIS A 146 12.16 -5.66 12.18
CA HIS A 146 12.14 -6.04 10.77
C HIS A 146 12.51 -4.88 9.85
N PHE A 147 12.00 -3.68 10.13
CA PHE A 147 12.32 -2.46 9.40
C PHE A 147 13.82 -2.16 9.47
N ALA A 148 14.41 -2.11 10.66
CA ALA A 148 15.82 -1.84 10.87
C ALA A 148 16.73 -2.90 10.20
N ARG A 149 16.32 -4.17 10.17
CA ARG A 149 17.08 -5.24 9.50
C ARG A 149 17.07 -5.10 7.97
N LEU A 150 15.96 -4.66 7.38
CA LEU A 150 15.80 -4.58 5.93
C LEU A 150 16.27 -3.24 5.36
N PHE A 151 16.07 -2.16 6.10
CA PHE A 151 16.26 -0.79 5.63
C PHE A 151 17.28 0.00 6.47
N GLY A 152 17.94 -0.62 7.45
CA GLY A 152 18.99 0.02 8.24
C GLY A 152 20.40 -0.12 7.64
N GLY A 153 21.37 0.57 8.25
CA GLY A 153 22.78 0.52 7.85
C GLY A 153 23.04 1.14 6.48
N GLU A 154 23.97 0.59 5.72
CA GLU A 154 24.33 1.09 4.38
C GLU A 154 23.17 1.04 3.38
N ALA A 155 22.22 0.11 3.56
CA ALA A 155 21.02 0.04 2.72
C ALA A 155 20.13 1.28 2.89
N ALA A 156 20.10 1.90 4.08
CA ALA A 156 19.28 3.08 4.39
C ALA A 156 19.56 4.26 3.46
N LYS A 157 20.82 4.42 3.01
CA LYS A 157 21.24 5.54 2.15
C LYS A 157 20.51 5.58 0.80
N GLN A 158 19.93 4.45 0.38
CA GLN A 158 19.17 4.38 -0.86
C GLN A 158 17.67 4.48 -0.65
N TRP A 159 17.16 4.36 0.58
CA TRP A 159 15.72 4.31 0.85
C TRP A 159 15.25 5.59 1.53
N SER A 160 14.12 6.13 1.06
CA SER A 160 13.38 7.18 1.77
C SER A 160 11.90 6.78 1.87
N PHE A 161 11.28 7.10 3.00
CA PHE A 161 9.90 6.74 3.34
C PHE A 161 9.03 7.98 3.60
N ALA A 162 9.51 9.14 3.17
CA ALA A 162 8.86 10.41 3.37
C ALA A 162 7.59 10.56 2.51
N SER A 163 6.66 11.37 3.00
CA SER A 163 5.42 11.71 2.28
C SER A 163 5.65 12.73 1.16
N ALA A 164 6.83 13.34 1.10
CA ALA A 164 7.26 14.28 0.06
C ALA A 164 8.15 13.59 -0.99
N ALA A 165 8.26 14.20 -2.17
CA ALA A 165 9.23 13.76 -3.17
C ALA A 165 10.66 14.14 -2.74
N PRO A 166 11.70 13.39 -3.15
CA PRO A 166 13.08 13.67 -2.76
C PRO A 166 13.62 15.04 -3.19
N ASP A 167 12.97 15.70 -4.14
CA ASP A 167 13.35 17.02 -4.66
C ASP A 167 12.52 18.17 -4.05
N ASP A 168 11.58 17.87 -3.14
CA ASP A 168 10.83 18.88 -2.40
C ASP A 168 11.72 19.54 -1.32
N GLU A 169 11.50 20.83 -1.03
CA GLU A 169 12.22 21.57 0.02
C GLU A 169 11.77 21.11 1.43
N VAL A 170 12.17 19.92 1.84
CA VAL A 170 12.00 19.39 3.20
C VAL A 170 13.34 19.49 3.93
N SER A 171 13.33 19.95 5.18
CA SER A 171 14.57 20.03 5.97
C SER A 171 15.07 18.63 6.35
N GLU A 172 16.40 18.47 6.49
CA GLU A 172 16.99 17.20 6.94
C GLU A 172 16.42 16.75 8.30
N GLU A 173 16.10 17.71 9.18
CA GLU A 173 15.50 17.46 10.49
C GLU A 173 14.08 16.88 10.38
N GLU A 174 13.26 17.41 9.47
CA GLU A 174 11.91 16.89 9.22
C GLU A 174 11.91 15.49 8.63
N GLU A 175 12.83 15.19 7.71
CA GLU A 175 12.96 13.84 7.15
C GLU A 175 13.41 12.83 8.23
N GLU A 176 14.35 13.23 9.09
CA GLU A 176 14.79 12.39 10.19
C GLU A 176 13.65 12.14 11.19
N ASP A 177 12.86 13.16 11.51
CA ASP A 177 11.69 13.03 12.39
C ASP A 177 10.60 12.13 11.82
N GLN A 178 10.33 12.20 10.50
CA GLN A 178 9.44 11.26 9.83
C GLN A 178 9.95 9.82 9.95
N LEU A 179 11.25 9.60 9.75
CA LEU A 179 11.85 8.28 9.87
C LEU A 179 11.81 7.74 11.31
N ARG A 180 12.06 8.60 12.32
CA ARG A 180 11.92 8.26 13.74
C ARG A 180 10.48 7.87 14.09
N ALA A 181 9.50 8.53 13.48
CA ALA A 181 8.08 8.33 13.74
C ALA A 181 7.41 7.22 12.92
N LEU A 182 8.02 6.75 11.82
CA LEU A 182 7.46 5.75 10.89
C LEU A 182 6.92 4.49 11.57
N GLY A 183 7.58 4.04 12.64
CA GLY A 183 7.18 2.86 13.41
C GLY A 183 6.22 3.14 14.57
N TRP A 184 5.72 4.36 14.72
CA TRP A 184 4.89 4.80 15.84
C TRP A 184 3.45 5.06 15.43
N PHE A 185 2.55 4.70 16.34
CA PHE A 185 1.11 4.86 16.23
C PHE A 185 0.59 5.49 17.51
N ALA A 186 -0.58 6.11 17.46
CA ALA A 186 -1.24 6.70 18.60
C ALA A 186 -2.56 5.99 18.87
N LEU A 187 -2.84 5.69 20.13
CA LEU A 187 -4.15 5.25 20.59
C LEU A 187 -4.85 6.43 21.26
N LEU A 188 -6.02 6.78 20.73
CA LEU A 188 -6.81 7.92 21.15
C LEU A 188 -8.14 7.49 21.75
N ARG A 189 -8.70 8.36 22.59
CA ARG A 189 -10.08 8.28 23.04
C ARG A 189 -10.83 9.55 22.67
N VAL A 190 -11.86 9.40 21.85
CA VAL A 190 -12.79 10.48 21.50
C VAL A 190 -13.70 10.74 22.70
N ARG A 191 -13.83 12.01 23.08
CA ARG A 191 -14.68 12.42 24.18
C ARG A 191 -16.16 12.31 23.77
N PRO A 192 -17.04 11.81 24.64
CA PRO A 192 -18.47 11.80 24.37
C PRO A 192 -18.98 13.23 24.24
N ASP A 193 -19.98 13.41 23.37
CA ASP A 193 -20.67 14.67 23.18
C ASP A 193 -21.84 14.73 24.17
N PRO A 194 -21.78 15.55 25.23
CA PRO A 194 -22.78 15.55 26.29
C PRO A 194 -24.20 15.90 25.79
N GLU A 195 -24.32 16.59 24.66
CA GLU A 195 -25.62 16.94 24.07
C GLU A 195 -26.26 15.78 23.27
N LYS A 196 -25.48 14.75 22.88
CA LYS A 196 -25.92 13.61 22.07
C LYS A 196 -25.88 12.26 22.78
N GLU A 197 -25.43 12.22 24.04
CA GLU A 197 -25.48 11.02 24.89
C GLU A 197 -26.90 10.45 25.05
N ALA A 198 -27.93 11.30 24.95
CA ALA A 198 -29.33 10.89 25.09
C ALA A 198 -29.95 10.26 23.81
N GLU A 199 -29.34 10.42 22.64
CA GLU A 199 -29.93 9.99 21.35
C GLU A 199 -29.11 8.92 20.59
N ALA A 200 -27.87 8.64 20.98
CA ALA A 200 -26.97 7.78 20.22
C ALA A 200 -26.78 6.38 20.84
N GLU A 201 -27.67 5.45 20.54
CA GLU A 201 -27.30 4.02 20.48
C GLU A 201 -26.46 3.76 19.21
N GLU A 202 -25.30 4.42 19.06
CA GLU A 202 -24.32 4.01 18.02
C GLU A 202 -23.62 2.72 18.48
N ARG A 203 -24.38 1.62 18.48
CA ARG A 203 -23.88 0.25 18.68
C ARG A 203 -23.20 -0.23 17.39
N GLY A 204 -22.04 0.34 17.08
CA GLY A 204 -21.14 -0.21 16.08
C GLY A 204 -20.45 -1.47 16.63
N PRO A 205 -20.31 -2.56 15.84
CA PRO A 205 -19.52 -3.72 16.27
C PRO A 205 -18.06 -3.32 16.49
N VAL A 206 -17.38 -4.01 17.41
CA VAL A 206 -15.93 -3.90 17.56
C VAL A 206 -15.28 -4.37 16.26
N LEU A 207 -14.32 -3.60 15.74
CA LEU A 207 -13.67 -3.89 14.48
C LEU A 207 -12.97 -5.26 14.51
N ALA A 208 -13.25 -6.17 13.58
CA ALA A 208 -12.54 -7.45 13.51
C ALA A 208 -11.07 -7.25 13.08
N VAL A 209 -10.15 -8.09 13.57
CA VAL A 209 -8.72 -8.01 13.26
C VAL A 209 -8.21 -9.35 12.77
N ALA A 210 -7.53 -9.34 11.62
CA ALA A 210 -6.90 -10.51 11.03
C ALA A 210 -5.66 -10.94 11.84
N PRO A 211 -5.48 -12.23 12.17
CA PRO A 211 -4.24 -12.72 12.76
C PRO A 211 -3.03 -12.46 11.86
N LEU A 212 -1.86 -12.30 12.46
CA LEU A 212 -0.61 -12.15 11.68
C LEU A 212 -0.36 -13.40 10.84
N GLY A 213 -0.24 -13.23 9.52
CA GLY A 213 0.00 -14.32 8.58
C GLY A 213 -1.26 -15.06 8.12
N ALA A 214 -2.46 -14.62 8.56
CA ALA A 214 -3.73 -15.18 8.06
C ALA A 214 -4.00 -14.81 6.59
N VAL A 215 -3.55 -13.64 6.16
CA VAL A 215 -3.67 -13.16 4.78
C VAL A 215 -2.45 -13.61 3.97
N PRO A 216 -2.63 -14.46 2.94
CA PRO A 216 -1.52 -14.89 2.10
C PRO A 216 -1.08 -13.78 1.14
N LYS A 217 0.17 -13.85 0.70
CA LYS A 217 0.68 -12.99 -0.37
C LYS A 217 -0.16 -13.17 -1.64
N GLY A 218 -0.49 -12.06 -2.30
CA GLY A 218 -1.35 -12.01 -3.48
C GLY A 218 -2.85 -11.89 -3.16
N GLU A 219 -3.25 -11.99 -1.89
CA GLU A 219 -4.65 -11.81 -1.51
C GLU A 219 -5.07 -10.33 -1.65
N PRO A 220 -6.26 -10.04 -2.21
CA PRO A 220 -6.80 -8.69 -2.33
C PRO A 220 -6.98 -7.98 -0.98
N LEU A 221 -6.55 -6.72 -0.97
CA LEU A 221 -6.68 -5.78 0.15
C LEU A 221 -7.45 -4.52 -0.28
N VAL A 222 -8.15 -3.92 0.67
CA VAL A 222 -8.73 -2.57 0.54
C VAL A 222 -8.03 -1.64 1.53
N ALA A 223 -7.37 -0.59 1.03
CA ALA A 223 -6.85 0.47 1.87
C ALA A 223 -7.89 1.60 1.97
N CYS A 224 -8.11 2.09 3.18
CA CYS A 224 -8.97 3.23 3.49
C CYS A 224 -8.15 4.29 4.20
N GLY A 225 -7.99 5.43 3.57
CA GLY A 225 -7.29 6.59 4.12
C GLY A 225 -7.88 7.88 3.61
N SER A 226 -7.48 8.98 4.20
CA SER A 226 -7.91 10.33 3.84
C SER A 226 -6.69 11.11 3.37
N PRO A 227 -6.41 11.11 2.05
CA PRO A 227 -5.30 11.86 1.48
C PRO A 227 -5.30 13.32 1.94
N PHE A 228 -4.11 13.84 2.19
CA PHE A 228 -3.88 15.20 2.71
C PHE A 228 -4.53 15.47 4.08
N GLY A 229 -4.91 14.41 4.79
CA GLY A 229 -5.47 14.45 6.13
C GLY A 229 -6.74 15.29 6.21
N ALA A 230 -6.69 16.35 7.02
CA ALA A 230 -7.82 17.23 7.31
C ALA A 230 -7.95 18.43 6.37
N PHE A 231 -7.16 18.50 5.29
CA PHE A 231 -7.16 19.64 4.37
C PHE A 231 -8.53 19.84 3.70
N CYS A 232 -9.11 18.78 3.13
CA CYS A 232 -10.43 18.83 2.52
C CYS A 232 -11.20 17.52 2.78
N PRO A 233 -11.74 17.34 4.01
CA PRO A 233 -12.45 16.11 4.37
C PRO A 233 -13.73 15.91 3.55
N ASP A 234 -14.32 16.98 2.99
CA ASP A 234 -15.50 16.88 2.11
C ASP A 234 -15.23 16.09 0.82
N ILE A 235 -13.96 16.05 0.39
CA ILE A 235 -13.52 15.38 -0.84
C ILE A 235 -12.75 14.10 -0.53
N PHE A 236 -11.82 14.14 0.43
CA PHE A 236 -10.82 13.08 0.62
C PHE A 236 -11.14 12.09 1.73
N LEU A 237 -12.11 12.37 2.60
CA LEU A 237 -12.41 11.50 3.74
C LEU A 237 -12.76 10.08 3.29
N ASN A 238 -12.06 9.10 3.86
CA ASN A 238 -12.27 7.68 3.62
C ASN A 238 -12.19 7.29 2.13
N THR A 239 -11.21 7.86 1.43
CA THR A 239 -10.84 7.44 0.07
C THR A 239 -10.36 5.99 0.09
N LEU A 240 -10.86 5.21 -0.86
CA LEU A 240 -10.59 3.78 -0.95
C LEU A 240 -9.68 3.48 -2.14
N SER A 241 -8.67 2.64 -1.92
CA SER A 241 -7.89 2.02 -2.99
C SER A 241 -7.81 0.51 -2.78
N CYS A 242 -7.59 -0.22 -3.86
CA CYS A 242 -7.48 -1.67 -3.84
C CYS A 242 -6.09 -2.08 -4.34
N GLY A 243 -5.60 -3.19 -3.82
CA GLY A 243 -4.35 -3.81 -4.22
C GLY A 243 -4.29 -5.23 -3.67
N VAL A 244 -3.10 -5.76 -3.51
CA VAL A 244 -2.85 -7.07 -2.91
C VAL A 244 -1.83 -6.99 -1.78
N LEU A 245 -1.76 -8.01 -0.94
CA LEU A 245 -0.60 -8.21 -0.07
C LEU A 245 0.61 -8.60 -0.93
N SER A 246 1.45 -7.64 -1.31
CA SER A 246 2.59 -7.85 -2.21
C SER A 246 3.73 -8.62 -1.56
N ASN A 247 4.01 -8.38 -0.27
CA ASN A 247 5.01 -9.12 0.49
C ASN A 247 4.83 -8.99 2.00
N SER A 248 5.51 -9.85 2.77
CA SER A 248 5.53 -9.77 4.24
C SER A 248 6.89 -10.19 4.81
N ALA A 249 7.29 -9.52 5.89
CA ALA A 249 8.44 -9.87 6.72
C ALA A 249 8.02 -9.67 8.18
N GLY A 250 7.46 -10.72 8.78
CA GLY A 250 6.80 -10.61 10.08
C GLY A 250 5.67 -9.58 10.03
N PRO A 251 5.59 -8.61 10.96
CA PRO A 251 4.54 -7.57 10.97
C PRO A 251 4.78 -6.43 9.97
N LEU A 252 5.91 -6.41 9.24
CA LEU A 252 6.17 -5.46 8.17
C LEU A 252 5.58 -6.03 6.88
N LEU A 253 4.57 -5.36 6.33
CA LEU A 253 3.88 -5.80 5.11
C LEU A 253 4.05 -4.77 3.99
N LEU A 254 3.94 -5.22 2.76
CA LEU A 254 3.97 -4.37 1.56
C LEU A 254 2.70 -4.60 0.73
N THR A 255 2.12 -3.52 0.20
CA THR A 255 1.02 -3.57 -0.76
C THR A 255 1.31 -2.66 -1.94
N ASP A 256 0.71 -2.97 -3.09
CA ASP A 256 0.64 -2.13 -4.28
C ASP A 256 -0.64 -1.25 -4.31
N ALA A 257 -1.50 -1.37 -3.29
CA ALA A 257 -2.63 -0.47 -3.11
C ALA A 257 -2.13 0.97 -3.02
N ARG A 258 -2.74 1.86 -3.81
CA ARG A 258 -2.31 3.26 -3.92
C ARG A 258 -2.66 4.02 -2.65
N CYS A 259 -1.65 4.46 -1.93
CA CYS A 259 -1.78 5.36 -0.79
C CYS A 259 -1.10 6.70 -1.11
N LEU A 260 -1.71 7.80 -0.68
CA LEU A 260 -1.20 9.16 -0.90
C LEU A 260 -0.72 9.76 0.43
N PRO A 261 0.10 10.82 0.41
CA PRO A 261 0.44 11.58 1.61
C PRO A 261 -0.81 11.94 2.43
N GLY A 262 -0.76 11.84 3.75
CA GLY A 262 -1.90 12.02 4.67
C GLY A 262 -2.69 10.74 4.96
N THR A 263 -2.45 9.65 4.21
CA THR A 263 -3.08 8.33 4.47
C THR A 263 -2.39 7.51 5.56
N GLU A 264 -1.30 7.99 6.15
CA GLU A 264 -0.61 7.39 7.29
C GLU A 264 -1.62 7.13 8.42
N GLY A 265 -1.59 5.94 9.01
CA GLY A 265 -2.54 5.51 10.03
C GLY A 265 -3.89 5.04 9.47
N GLY A 266 -4.12 5.14 8.16
CA GLY A 266 -5.27 4.56 7.48
C GLY A 266 -5.28 3.04 7.57
N GLY A 267 -6.47 2.45 7.58
CA GLY A 267 -6.65 1.01 7.74
C GLY A 267 -6.54 0.26 6.42
N VAL A 268 -5.94 -0.92 6.47
CA VAL A 268 -5.91 -1.87 5.36
C VAL A 268 -6.66 -3.13 5.76
N PHE A 269 -7.64 -3.52 4.96
CA PHE A 269 -8.65 -4.52 5.30
C PHE A 269 -8.63 -5.69 4.32
N GLU A 270 -8.97 -6.88 4.80
CA GLU A 270 -9.23 -8.03 3.94
C GLU A 270 -10.41 -7.73 3.02
N ALA A 271 -10.22 -8.00 1.73
CA ALA A 271 -11.33 -7.99 0.79
C ALA A 271 -12.22 -9.23 0.97
N ARG A 272 -11.62 -10.38 1.34
CA ARG A 272 -12.29 -11.68 1.46
C ARG A 272 -11.66 -12.55 2.58
N PRO A 273 -12.41 -12.88 3.64
CA PRO A 273 -13.70 -12.31 4.00
C PRO A 273 -13.60 -10.79 4.23
N ALA A 274 -14.68 -10.08 3.92
CA ALA A 274 -14.67 -8.62 3.93
C ALA A 274 -14.57 -8.04 5.35
N GLY A 275 -13.67 -7.08 5.55
CA GLY A 275 -13.77 -6.09 6.64
C GLY A 275 -12.94 -6.35 7.89
N ALA A 276 -12.14 -7.41 7.95
CA ALA A 276 -11.15 -7.58 9.01
C ALA A 276 -9.95 -6.63 8.77
N LEU A 277 -9.52 -5.92 9.82
CA LEU A 277 -8.35 -5.06 9.79
C LEU A 277 -7.07 -5.93 9.75
N VAL A 278 -6.28 -5.76 8.70
CA VAL A 278 -5.00 -6.46 8.48
C VAL A 278 -3.85 -5.63 9.02
N ALA A 279 -3.83 -4.34 8.68
CA ALA A 279 -2.69 -3.46 8.95
C ALA A 279 -3.09 -1.98 8.97
N LEU A 280 -2.16 -1.14 9.41
CA LEU A 280 -2.22 0.31 9.22
C LEU A 280 -1.15 0.74 8.22
N VAL A 281 -1.44 1.77 7.42
CA VAL A 281 -0.46 2.45 6.57
C VAL A 281 0.60 3.09 7.45
N ALA A 282 1.85 2.65 7.31
CA ALA A 282 3.00 3.23 8.03
C ALA A 282 3.68 4.31 7.17
N ALA A 283 3.95 4.00 5.90
CA ALA A 283 4.47 4.96 4.94
C ALA A 283 3.78 4.77 3.57
N PRO A 284 3.00 5.76 3.07
CA PRO A 284 2.28 5.64 1.81
C PRO A 284 3.23 5.57 0.62
N LEU A 285 4.37 6.27 0.70
CA LEU A 285 5.36 6.37 -0.37
C LEU A 285 6.69 5.76 0.09
N CYS A 286 7.23 4.85 -0.73
CA CYS A 286 8.55 4.26 -0.54
C CYS A 286 9.41 4.58 -1.77
N TRP A 287 10.53 5.23 -1.54
CA TRP A 287 11.48 5.65 -2.57
C TRP A 287 12.76 4.83 -2.44
N LYS A 288 13.31 4.41 -3.57
CA LYS A 288 14.64 3.80 -3.65
C LYS A 288 15.46 4.50 -4.71
N ALA A 289 16.64 5.00 -4.35
CA ALA A 289 17.52 5.75 -5.24
C ALA A 289 16.79 6.91 -5.96
N ARG A 290 15.94 7.64 -5.20
CA ARG A 290 15.06 8.73 -5.68
C ARG A 290 13.95 8.32 -6.65
N GLU A 291 13.78 7.03 -6.91
CA GLU A 291 12.67 6.53 -7.71
C GLU A 291 11.58 6.00 -6.80
N TRP A 292 10.33 6.35 -7.10
CA TRP A 292 9.20 5.78 -6.37
C TRP A 292 9.03 4.31 -6.73
N VAL A 293 9.00 3.46 -5.71
CA VAL A 293 8.93 2.00 -5.86
C VAL A 293 7.51 1.54 -6.21
N GLY A 294 6.48 2.36 -5.98
CA GLY A 294 5.09 1.99 -6.22
C GLY A 294 4.52 1.02 -5.18
N LEU A 295 5.19 0.87 -4.03
CA LEU A 295 4.74 0.06 -2.90
C LEU A 295 4.49 0.94 -1.68
N THR A 296 3.52 0.53 -0.87
CA THR A 296 3.16 1.14 0.40
C THR A 296 3.57 0.22 1.55
N LEU A 297 4.20 0.79 2.57
CA LEU A 297 4.65 0.08 3.77
C LEU A 297 3.55 0.06 4.82
N LEU A 298 3.26 -1.12 5.36
CA LEU A 298 2.21 -1.32 6.36
C LEU A 298 2.76 -1.97 7.63
N CYS A 299 2.12 -1.65 8.76
CA CYS A 299 2.34 -2.30 10.05
C CYS A 299 1.13 -3.19 10.39
N ALA A 300 1.34 -4.49 10.57
CA ALA A 300 0.27 -5.43 10.89
C ALA A 300 -0.46 -5.06 12.18
N ALA A 301 -1.80 -5.03 12.13
CA ALA A 301 -2.65 -4.52 13.20
C ALA A 301 -2.67 -5.43 14.43
N ALA A 302 -2.72 -6.74 14.22
CA ALA A 302 -2.71 -7.77 15.28
C ALA A 302 -1.56 -7.60 16.31
N PRO A 303 -0.27 -7.64 15.91
CA PRO A 303 0.84 -7.45 16.84
C PRO A 303 0.94 -6.03 17.40
N LEU A 304 0.47 -5.00 16.67
CA LEU A 304 0.37 -3.64 17.20
C LEU A 304 -0.66 -3.54 18.33
N LEU A 305 -1.85 -4.13 18.16
CA LEU A 305 -2.90 -4.17 19.18
C LEU A 305 -2.50 -5.00 20.40
N ARG A 306 -1.69 -6.06 20.22
CA ARG A 306 -1.04 -6.76 21.35
C ARG A 306 -0.10 -5.84 22.12
N ALA A 307 0.72 -5.05 21.43
CA ALA A 307 1.59 -4.06 22.07
C ALA A 307 0.77 -2.99 22.81
N ALA A 308 -0.34 -2.52 22.22
CA ALA A 308 -1.27 -1.57 22.83
C ALA A 308 -1.85 -2.10 24.14
N ARG A 309 -2.36 -3.34 24.15
CA ARG A 309 -2.87 -3.98 25.39
C ARG A 309 -1.80 -4.05 26.47
N ALA A 310 -0.61 -4.52 26.11
CA ALA A 310 0.50 -4.65 27.05
C ALA A 310 0.91 -3.27 27.61
N ALA A 311 0.90 -2.22 26.79
CA ALA A 311 1.18 -0.85 27.22
C ALA A 311 0.09 -0.32 28.17
N LEU A 312 -1.20 -0.47 27.82
CA LEU A 312 -2.33 -0.05 28.66
C LEU A 312 -2.31 -0.71 30.05
N CYS A 313 -1.98 -2.00 30.12
CA CYS A 313 -1.85 -2.70 31.40
C CYS A 313 -0.70 -2.17 32.29
N ARG A 314 0.30 -1.47 31.70
CA ARG A 314 1.46 -0.91 32.42
C ARG A 314 1.30 0.56 32.81
N LEU A 315 0.32 1.28 32.26
CA LEU A 315 0.13 2.70 32.52
C LEU A 315 -0.48 2.96 33.91
N HIS A 316 -1.74 2.57 34.12
CA HIS A 316 -2.41 2.68 35.41
C HIS A 316 -3.62 1.71 35.45
N PRO A 317 -4.13 1.34 36.65
CA PRO A 317 -5.21 0.35 36.78
C PRO A 317 -6.48 0.67 35.98
N GLY A 318 -6.84 1.96 35.84
CA GLY A 318 -7.97 2.40 35.02
C GLY A 318 -7.78 2.18 33.50
N ALA A 319 -6.54 2.23 33.00
CA ALA A 319 -6.22 1.95 31.60
C ALA A 319 -6.24 0.45 31.28
N ALA A 320 -6.00 -0.42 32.27
CA ALA A 320 -6.07 -1.87 32.07
C ALA A 320 -7.48 -2.34 31.66
N ALA A 321 -8.53 -1.67 32.14
CA ALA A 321 -9.90 -1.95 31.69
C ALA A 321 -10.09 -1.66 30.19
N LEU A 322 -9.43 -0.62 29.66
CA LEU A 322 -9.46 -0.30 28.22
C LEU A 322 -8.80 -1.38 27.37
N ALA A 323 -7.78 -2.08 27.89
CA ALA A 323 -7.10 -3.15 27.18
C ALA A 323 -8.03 -4.32 26.82
N ALA A 324 -9.01 -4.63 27.68
CA ALA A 324 -10.01 -5.67 27.45
C ALA A 324 -11.00 -5.32 26.32
N PHE A 325 -11.11 -4.03 25.98
CA PHE A 325 -12.00 -3.56 24.92
C PHE A 325 -11.30 -3.36 23.57
N LEU A 326 -9.97 -3.49 23.52
CA LEU A 326 -9.25 -3.48 22.25
C LEU A 326 -9.62 -4.72 21.43
N PRO A 327 -9.83 -4.59 20.11
CA PRO A 327 -10.28 -5.70 19.28
C PRO A 327 -9.35 -6.90 19.29
N HIS A 328 -9.89 -8.07 19.61
CA HIS A 328 -9.13 -9.32 19.59
C HIS A 328 -8.91 -9.79 18.15
N GLU A 329 -7.77 -10.47 17.95
CA GLU A 329 -7.55 -11.23 16.73
C GLU A 329 -8.71 -12.22 16.60
N MET A 330 -9.31 -12.31 15.41
CA MET A 330 -10.29 -13.34 15.14
C MET A 330 -9.66 -14.69 15.49
N GLY A 331 -10.41 -15.56 16.19
CA GLY A 331 -9.92 -16.89 16.50
C GLY A 331 -9.42 -17.52 15.20
N SER A 332 -8.15 -17.96 15.19
CA SER A 332 -7.61 -18.72 14.07
C SER A 332 -8.63 -19.83 13.77
N PRO A 333 -9.14 -19.99 12.54
CA PRO A 333 -9.91 -21.17 12.21
C PRO A 333 -9.03 -22.37 12.52
N TRP A 334 -9.29 -23.00 13.67
CA TRP A 334 -8.53 -24.14 14.14
C TRP A 334 -8.57 -25.20 13.04
N GLY A 335 -7.41 -25.58 12.51
CA GLY A 335 -7.27 -26.73 11.62
C GLY A 335 -7.35 -26.47 10.12
N LEU A 336 -7.26 -25.22 9.63
CA LEU A 336 -6.88 -25.02 8.23
C LEU A 336 -5.36 -25.01 8.10
N PRO A 337 -4.76 -25.81 7.20
CA PRO A 337 -3.32 -25.80 7.00
C PRO A 337 -2.87 -24.38 6.66
N LEU A 338 -1.81 -23.93 7.35
CA LEU A 338 -1.09 -22.70 7.05
C LEU A 338 -0.39 -22.85 5.70
N ARG A 339 -1.16 -22.82 4.62
CA ARG A 339 -0.80 -22.75 3.21
C ARG A 339 -2.05 -23.06 2.41
N ASP A 340 -2.81 -22.03 2.06
CA ASP A 340 -3.15 -21.97 0.65
C ASP A 340 -1.93 -21.33 -0.02
N PRO A 341 -1.18 -22.01 -0.90
CA PRO A 341 -0.25 -21.30 -1.75
C PRO A 341 -1.11 -20.21 -2.42
N GLY A 342 -0.72 -18.94 -2.31
CA GLY A 342 -1.40 -17.85 -2.99
C GLY A 342 -1.73 -18.25 -4.44
N PRO A 343 -2.71 -17.59 -5.08
CA PRO A 343 -3.40 -18.13 -6.25
C PRO A 343 -2.41 -18.76 -7.25
N PRO A 344 -2.66 -19.98 -7.78
CA PRO A 344 -1.65 -20.86 -8.37
C PRO A 344 -0.67 -20.17 -9.33
N TRP A 345 -1.13 -19.18 -10.09
CA TRP A 345 -0.30 -18.38 -10.99
C TRP A 345 0.85 -17.63 -10.30
N ALA A 346 0.71 -17.22 -9.04
CA ALA A 346 1.76 -16.53 -8.28
C ALA A 346 2.99 -17.44 -8.05
N ALA A 347 2.79 -18.76 -7.99
CA ALA A 347 3.88 -19.73 -7.89
C ALA A 347 4.66 -19.89 -9.20
N ALA A 348 4.11 -19.45 -10.34
CA ALA A 348 4.81 -19.42 -11.64
C ALA A 348 5.75 -18.21 -11.76
N ALA A 349 5.59 -17.17 -10.94
CA ALA A 349 6.52 -16.04 -10.91
C ALA A 349 7.83 -16.44 -10.22
N VAL A 350 8.94 -16.18 -10.88
CA VAL A 350 10.29 -16.51 -10.40
C VAL A 350 11.19 -15.28 -10.40
N LEU A 351 12.19 -15.25 -9.52
CA LEU A 351 13.29 -14.28 -9.61
C LEU A 351 14.34 -14.84 -10.55
N VAL A 352 14.79 -14.04 -11.51
CA VAL A 352 15.87 -14.37 -12.44
C VAL A 352 17.05 -13.44 -12.18
N GLU A 353 18.23 -14.02 -11.93
CA GLU A 353 19.47 -13.29 -11.67
C GLU A 353 20.52 -13.68 -12.72
N CYS A 354 21.13 -12.68 -13.37
CA CYS A 354 22.19 -12.85 -14.36
C CYS A 354 23.37 -11.94 -13.97
N GLY A 355 24.34 -12.49 -13.23
CA GLY A 355 25.44 -11.71 -12.67
C GLY A 355 24.92 -10.70 -11.62
N SER A 356 25.08 -9.41 -11.87
CA SER A 356 24.57 -8.32 -11.02
C SER A 356 23.18 -7.82 -11.40
N VAL A 357 22.64 -8.26 -12.54
CA VAL A 357 21.32 -7.87 -13.02
C VAL A 357 20.30 -8.88 -12.54
N TRP A 358 19.12 -8.40 -12.14
CA TRP A 358 18.03 -9.26 -11.69
C TRP A 358 16.69 -8.69 -12.16
N GLY A 359 15.68 -9.56 -12.22
CA GLY A 359 14.32 -9.19 -12.54
C GLY A 359 13.35 -10.34 -12.35
N SER A 360 12.09 -10.12 -12.70
CA SER A 360 11.07 -11.17 -12.61
C SER A 360 11.01 -11.99 -13.90
N GLY A 361 10.69 -13.27 -13.77
CA GLY A 361 10.34 -14.15 -14.87
C GLY A 361 9.07 -14.94 -14.57
N VAL A 362 8.56 -15.62 -15.59
CA VAL A 362 7.41 -16.53 -15.50
C VAL A 362 7.83 -17.91 -15.97
N ALA A 363 7.69 -18.92 -15.11
CA ALA A 363 7.83 -20.32 -15.48
C ALA A 363 6.64 -20.72 -16.36
N VAL A 364 6.91 -21.05 -17.62
CA VAL A 364 5.90 -21.43 -18.63
C VAL A 364 5.93 -22.93 -18.94
N ALA A 365 6.93 -23.65 -18.46
CA ALA A 365 7.04 -25.10 -18.43
C ALA A 365 8.00 -25.50 -17.29
N PRO A 366 8.09 -26.78 -16.89
CA PRO A 366 8.95 -27.22 -15.77
C PRO A 366 10.40 -26.75 -15.88
N ARG A 367 10.95 -26.65 -17.09
CA ARG A 367 12.32 -26.17 -17.34
C ARG A 367 12.40 -24.88 -18.15
N LEU A 368 11.30 -24.17 -18.34
CA LEU A 368 11.25 -23.03 -19.24
C LEU A 368 10.75 -21.79 -18.52
N VAL A 369 11.57 -20.75 -18.51
CA VAL A 369 11.24 -19.45 -17.92
C VAL A 369 11.32 -18.37 -19.01
N VAL A 370 10.31 -17.51 -19.07
CA VAL A 370 10.32 -16.29 -19.88
C VAL A 370 10.62 -15.12 -18.97
N THR A 371 11.55 -14.26 -19.38
CA THR A 371 11.95 -13.05 -18.65
C THR A 371 12.18 -11.91 -19.64
N CYS A 372 12.48 -10.72 -19.13
CA CYS A 372 12.91 -9.61 -19.95
C CYS A 372 14.35 -9.79 -20.44
N ARG A 373 14.63 -9.42 -21.69
CA ARG A 373 15.99 -9.49 -22.24
C ARG A 373 16.96 -8.59 -21.47
N HIS A 374 16.56 -7.41 -20.99
CA HIS A 374 17.47 -6.60 -20.17
C HIS A 374 17.97 -7.32 -18.90
N VAL A 375 17.21 -8.29 -18.38
CA VAL A 375 17.60 -9.13 -17.24
C VAL A 375 18.58 -10.21 -17.68
N ALA A 376 18.33 -10.84 -18.83
CA ALA A 376 19.09 -11.96 -19.35
C ALA A 376 19.50 -11.73 -20.82
N PRO A 377 20.46 -10.81 -21.07
CA PRO A 377 20.63 -10.20 -22.39
C PRO A 377 21.43 -11.01 -23.41
N ARG A 378 22.14 -12.05 -22.97
CA ARG A 378 23.08 -12.81 -23.81
C ARG A 378 22.67 -14.26 -23.88
N GLU A 379 22.53 -14.78 -25.10
CA GLU A 379 22.39 -16.23 -25.30
C GLU A 379 23.57 -16.98 -24.67
N ALA A 380 23.31 -18.19 -24.19
CA ALA A 380 24.22 -19.01 -23.40
C ALA A 380 24.67 -18.42 -22.04
N ALA A 381 24.22 -17.21 -21.66
CA ALA A 381 24.52 -16.69 -20.34
C ALA A 381 23.94 -17.60 -19.25
N LYS A 382 24.74 -17.84 -18.21
CA LYS A 382 24.31 -18.59 -17.04
C LYS A 382 23.45 -17.69 -16.15
N VAL A 383 22.28 -18.19 -15.77
CA VAL A 383 21.31 -17.46 -14.94
C VAL A 383 20.90 -18.31 -13.75
N LEU A 384 20.62 -17.64 -12.64
CA LEU A 384 20.09 -18.25 -11.43
C LEU A 384 18.60 -17.95 -11.35
N VAL A 385 17.79 -18.97 -11.16
CA VAL A 385 16.34 -18.83 -11.02
C VAL A 385 15.93 -19.26 -9.62
N ARG A 386 15.19 -18.40 -8.92
CA ARG A 386 14.64 -18.69 -7.59
C ARG A 386 13.14 -18.73 -7.66
N SER A 387 12.57 -19.86 -7.25
CA SER A 387 11.12 -20.00 -7.07
C SER A 387 10.73 -19.83 -5.62
N THR A 388 9.59 -19.19 -5.37
CA THR A 388 9.02 -19.03 -4.03
C THR A 388 8.10 -20.20 -3.65
N THR A 389 8.24 -21.34 -4.32
CA THR A 389 7.56 -22.59 -3.95
C THR A 389 7.83 -22.95 -2.50
N PRO A 390 7.00 -23.83 -1.92
CA PRO A 390 7.19 -24.36 -0.59
C PRO A 390 8.59 -24.76 -0.11
N LYS A 391 9.43 -25.20 -1.05
CA LYS A 391 10.80 -25.67 -0.79
C LYS A 391 11.87 -24.62 -1.18
N SER A 392 11.45 -23.44 -1.66
CA SER A 392 12.28 -22.35 -2.17
C SER A 392 13.49 -22.88 -2.96
N THR A 393 13.25 -23.33 -4.19
CA THR A 393 14.30 -23.91 -5.03
C THR A 393 15.11 -22.82 -5.72
N VAL A 394 16.43 -22.98 -5.69
CA VAL A 394 17.39 -22.18 -6.44
C VAL A 394 17.96 -23.09 -7.52
N ILE A 395 17.68 -22.80 -8.78
CA ILE A 395 18.02 -23.65 -9.92
C ILE A 395 18.84 -22.83 -10.92
N TRP A 396 19.91 -23.42 -11.44
CA TRP A 396 20.69 -22.81 -12.51
C TRP A 396 20.04 -23.05 -13.87
N GLY A 397 20.28 -22.15 -14.81
CA GLY A 397 19.83 -22.28 -16.19
C GLY A 397 20.69 -21.50 -17.16
N HIS A 398 20.33 -21.59 -18.44
CA HIS A 398 20.98 -20.90 -19.54
C HIS A 398 19.97 -20.16 -20.41
N VAL A 399 20.33 -18.97 -20.87
CA VAL A 399 19.54 -18.25 -21.87
C VAL A 399 19.63 -18.99 -23.20
N VAL A 400 18.49 -19.47 -23.69
CA VAL A 400 18.39 -20.21 -24.96
C VAL A 400 17.93 -19.32 -26.12
N PHE A 401 17.36 -18.15 -25.81
CA PHE A 401 16.98 -17.15 -26.78
C PHE A 401 16.89 -15.79 -26.11
N ALA A 402 17.34 -14.75 -26.80
CA ALA A 402 17.07 -13.36 -26.45
C ALA A 402 16.77 -12.58 -27.72
N THR A 403 15.78 -11.68 -27.69
CA THR A 403 15.49 -10.82 -28.82
C THR A 403 16.68 -9.90 -29.15
N GLN A 404 16.75 -9.44 -30.40
CA GLN A 404 17.73 -8.44 -30.80
C GLN A 404 17.43 -7.09 -30.15
N GLU A 405 18.46 -6.25 -29.99
CA GLU A 405 18.30 -4.90 -29.44
C GLU A 405 17.35 -4.01 -30.25
N THR A 406 17.20 -4.29 -31.54
CA THR A 406 16.30 -3.59 -32.46
C THR A 406 14.85 -4.07 -32.40
N SER A 407 14.60 -5.18 -31.70
CA SER A 407 13.27 -5.75 -31.49
C SER A 407 12.45 -4.85 -30.57
N PRO A 408 11.16 -4.60 -30.87
CA PRO A 408 10.29 -3.88 -29.93
C PRO A 408 9.90 -4.74 -28.73
N TYR A 409 10.14 -6.06 -28.78
CA TYR A 409 9.87 -6.96 -27.67
C TYR A 409 11.14 -7.19 -26.85
N ASP A 410 11.08 -6.93 -25.55
CA ASP A 410 12.18 -7.18 -24.62
C ASP A 410 12.02 -8.56 -23.97
N ILE A 411 12.33 -9.63 -24.70
CA ILE A 411 12.06 -11.02 -24.27
C ILE A 411 13.32 -11.87 -24.31
N ALA A 412 13.55 -12.61 -23.24
CA ALA A 412 14.51 -13.70 -23.17
C ALA A 412 13.84 -14.97 -22.65
N VAL A 413 14.33 -16.12 -23.12
CA VAL A 413 13.89 -17.45 -22.73
C VAL A 413 15.05 -18.19 -22.10
N VAL A 414 14.81 -18.77 -20.94
CA VAL A 414 15.77 -19.48 -20.11
C VAL A 414 15.36 -20.94 -20.01
N SER A 415 16.30 -21.84 -20.31
CA SER A 415 16.17 -23.27 -20.05
C SER A 415 16.87 -23.63 -18.74
N LEU A 416 16.19 -24.35 -17.85
CA LEU A 416 16.68 -24.72 -16.52
C LEU A 416 17.41 -26.07 -16.54
N GLU A 417 18.47 -26.15 -15.74
CA GLU A 417 19.26 -27.38 -15.54
C GLU A 417 18.44 -28.47 -14.85
N GLU A 418 17.41 -28.10 -14.07
CA GLU A 418 16.52 -29.00 -13.32
C GLU A 418 15.06 -28.54 -13.46
N ASP A 419 14.12 -29.46 -13.19
CA ASP A 419 12.69 -29.18 -13.24
C ASP A 419 12.25 -28.35 -12.01
N LEU A 420 11.42 -27.33 -12.24
CA LEU A 420 10.74 -26.58 -11.18
C LEU A 420 9.57 -27.39 -10.63
N ASP A 421 9.86 -28.25 -9.64
CA ASP A 421 8.84 -29.04 -8.96
C ASP A 421 7.77 -28.17 -8.27
N GLY A 422 6.50 -28.53 -8.52
CA GLY A 422 5.35 -27.89 -7.85
C GLY A 422 5.02 -26.48 -8.35
N VAL A 423 5.62 -26.02 -9.44
CA VAL A 423 5.23 -24.79 -10.12
C VAL A 423 4.14 -25.12 -11.15
N PRO A 424 2.91 -24.58 -11.00
CA PRO A 424 1.85 -24.84 -11.97
C PRO A 424 2.19 -24.15 -13.30
N VAL A 425 1.97 -24.87 -14.39
CA VAL A 425 2.13 -24.31 -15.74
C VAL A 425 0.97 -23.33 -15.99
N PRO A 426 1.24 -22.04 -16.24
CA PRO A 426 0.19 -21.06 -16.49
C PRO A 426 -0.58 -21.41 -17.76
N VAL A 427 -1.91 -21.38 -17.66
CA VAL A 427 -2.80 -21.54 -18.81
C VAL A 427 -3.12 -20.15 -19.36
N PRO A 428 -3.02 -19.93 -20.68
CA PRO A 428 -3.44 -18.68 -21.31
C PRO A 428 -4.85 -18.31 -20.91
N ALA A 429 -5.04 -17.08 -20.44
CA ALA A 429 -6.36 -16.59 -20.08
C ALA A 429 -7.20 -16.36 -21.35
N GLU A 430 -8.45 -16.82 -21.35
CA GLU A 430 -9.42 -16.54 -22.42
C GLU A 430 -9.83 -15.05 -22.44
N HIS A 431 -9.76 -14.40 -21.28
CA HIS A 431 -10.10 -13.00 -21.08
C HIS A 431 -9.02 -12.34 -20.22
N PHE A 432 -8.63 -11.12 -20.58
CA PHE A 432 -7.75 -10.32 -19.72
C PHE A 432 -8.56 -9.86 -18.49
N HIS A 433 -8.28 -10.50 -17.35
CA HIS A 433 -8.72 -10.04 -16.05
C HIS A 433 -7.54 -9.34 -15.39
N GLU A 434 -7.74 -8.09 -14.97
CA GLU A 434 -6.78 -7.16 -14.36
C GLU A 434 -5.54 -7.82 -13.70
N GLY A 435 -4.34 -7.51 -14.23
CA GLY A 435 -2.98 -8.00 -13.85
C GLY A 435 -2.21 -8.47 -15.11
N ILE A 436 -0.88 -8.58 -15.26
CA ILE A 436 0.34 -8.11 -14.60
C ILE A 436 0.98 -7.06 -15.53
N ILE A 437 1.71 -6.15 -14.92
CA ILE A 437 2.44 -5.04 -15.51
C ILE A 437 3.93 -5.40 -15.61
N ALA A 438 4.56 -5.19 -16.76
CA ALA A 438 6.02 -5.24 -16.90
C ALA A 438 6.56 -3.81 -17.03
N SER A 439 7.39 -3.46 -16.03
CA SER A 439 8.34 -2.35 -15.93
C SER A 439 7.80 -0.95 -16.21
N ASN A 440 8.11 -0.05 -15.26
CA ASN A 440 8.13 1.38 -15.50
C ASN A 440 8.87 1.65 -16.83
N THR A 441 8.24 2.37 -17.74
CA THR A 441 8.92 2.80 -18.97
C THR A 441 10.05 3.73 -18.54
N ARG A 442 11.30 3.38 -18.78
CA ARG A 442 12.42 4.29 -18.55
C ARG A 442 12.79 4.97 -19.85
N ASP A 443 12.67 6.28 -19.89
CA ASP A 443 13.27 7.06 -20.97
C ASP A 443 14.78 7.13 -20.72
N ASN A 444 15.54 6.44 -21.56
CA ASN A 444 17.00 6.38 -21.45
C ASN A 444 17.68 7.72 -21.76
N ASN A 445 17.00 8.67 -22.42
CA ASN A 445 17.55 9.99 -22.71
C ASN A 445 17.46 10.92 -21.51
N THR A 446 16.34 10.86 -20.78
CA THR A 446 16.10 11.70 -19.60
C THR A 446 16.41 10.99 -18.28
N GLY A 447 16.59 9.67 -18.32
CA GLY A 447 16.71 8.81 -17.14
C GLY A 447 15.37 8.62 -16.41
N ALA A 448 14.29 9.26 -16.86
CA ALA A 448 13.01 9.31 -16.19
C ALA A 448 12.26 7.98 -16.29
N THR A 449 11.77 7.52 -15.16
CA THR A 449 11.04 6.28 -15.01
C THR A 449 9.54 6.61 -14.89
N TYR A 450 8.72 6.09 -15.80
CA TYR A 450 7.26 6.31 -15.85
C TYR A 450 6.52 5.10 -15.26
N PRO A 451 6.20 5.12 -13.96
CA PRO A 451 5.65 3.94 -13.26
C PRO A 451 4.19 3.62 -13.57
N HIS A 452 3.56 4.35 -14.49
CA HIS A 452 2.12 4.24 -14.79
C HIS A 452 1.84 3.85 -16.24
N LEU A 453 2.89 3.63 -17.04
CA LEU A 453 2.78 3.15 -18.41
C LEU A 453 3.46 1.80 -18.52
N ASN A 454 2.64 0.78 -18.80
CA ASN A 454 3.06 -0.61 -18.79
C ASN A 454 2.77 -1.22 -20.15
N PHE A 455 3.78 -1.85 -20.75
CA PHE A 455 3.58 -2.60 -21.98
C PHE A 455 3.33 -4.06 -21.64
N SER A 456 2.29 -4.62 -22.25
CA SER A 456 1.95 -6.03 -22.12
C SER A 456 2.00 -6.69 -23.49
N ILE A 457 2.69 -7.82 -23.59
CA ILE A 457 2.73 -8.64 -24.80
C ILE A 457 1.62 -9.68 -24.67
N PRO A 458 0.61 -9.70 -25.56
CA PRO A 458 -0.43 -10.72 -25.50
C PRO A 458 0.17 -12.12 -25.57
N ILE A 459 -0.28 -13.02 -24.70
CA ILE A 459 0.25 -14.40 -24.65
C ILE A 459 0.08 -15.13 -26.00
N THR A 460 -0.93 -14.75 -26.79
CA THR A 460 -1.17 -15.25 -28.15
C THR A 460 -0.01 -14.97 -29.12
N VAL A 461 0.83 -13.97 -28.86
CA VAL A 461 2.04 -13.67 -29.64
C VAL A 461 3.17 -14.66 -29.29
N LEU A 462 3.31 -15.04 -28.02
CA LEU A 462 4.43 -15.86 -27.52
C LEU A 462 4.12 -17.36 -27.55
N GLN A 463 2.87 -17.74 -27.26
CA GLN A 463 2.47 -19.12 -26.98
C GLN A 463 2.83 -20.12 -28.10
N PRO A 464 2.55 -19.85 -29.40
CA PRO A 464 2.89 -20.82 -30.44
C PRO A 464 4.39 -21.09 -30.53
N ALA A 465 5.22 -20.06 -30.31
CA ALA A 465 6.67 -20.17 -30.33
C ALA A 465 7.20 -20.95 -29.11
N LEU A 466 6.68 -20.66 -27.91
CA LEU A 466 7.04 -21.36 -26.69
C LEU A 466 6.66 -22.84 -26.74
N GLN A 467 5.49 -23.18 -27.30
CA GLN A 467 5.04 -24.56 -27.47
C GLN A 467 5.93 -25.35 -28.44
N ARG A 468 6.27 -24.76 -29.60
CA ARG A 468 7.20 -25.39 -30.56
C ARG A 468 8.59 -25.61 -29.95
N TYR A 469 9.09 -24.63 -29.22
CA TYR A 469 10.36 -24.77 -28.52
C TYR A 469 10.29 -25.88 -27.47
N SER A 470 9.26 -25.91 -26.63
CA SER A 470 9.10 -26.93 -25.59
C SER A 470 8.95 -28.35 -26.14
N GLN A 471 8.40 -28.52 -27.34
CA GLN A 471 8.16 -29.84 -27.95
C GLN A 471 9.31 -30.32 -28.84
N ALA A 472 9.94 -29.41 -29.58
CA ALA A 472 10.89 -29.75 -30.64
C ALA A 472 12.25 -29.03 -30.53
N GLY A 473 12.46 -28.19 -29.50
CA GLY A 473 13.64 -27.34 -29.39
C GLY A 473 13.73 -26.26 -30.48
N ASP A 474 12.65 -26.01 -31.22
CA ASP A 474 12.65 -25.09 -32.36
C ASP A 474 12.59 -23.63 -31.91
N LEU A 475 13.68 -22.90 -32.15
CA LEU A 475 13.80 -21.46 -31.90
C LEU A 475 13.22 -20.60 -33.04
N GLY A 476 12.86 -21.18 -34.19
CA GLY A 476 12.38 -20.47 -35.37
C GLY A 476 11.16 -19.58 -35.09
N GLY A 477 10.23 -20.05 -34.26
CA GLY A 477 9.08 -19.25 -33.82
C GLY A 477 9.49 -18.03 -32.97
N LEU A 478 10.44 -18.20 -32.05
CA LEU A 478 10.92 -17.12 -31.18
C LEU A 478 11.66 -16.04 -31.98
N ARG A 479 12.45 -16.44 -32.99
CA ARG A 479 13.14 -15.51 -33.90
C ARG A 479 12.21 -14.61 -34.71
N GLN A 480 10.91 -14.95 -34.82
CA GLN A 480 9.94 -14.06 -35.48
C GLN A 480 9.65 -12.80 -34.66
N LEU A 481 9.93 -12.79 -33.35
CA LEU A 481 9.77 -11.61 -32.49
C LEU A 481 10.64 -10.44 -32.95
N ASP A 482 11.81 -10.71 -33.53
CA ASP A 482 12.68 -9.66 -34.10
C ASP A 482 12.11 -9.02 -35.37
N ARG A 483 11.06 -9.60 -35.96
CA ARG A 483 10.43 -9.15 -37.21
C ARG A 483 9.03 -8.57 -36.96
N ALA A 484 8.86 -7.87 -35.84
CA ALA A 484 7.61 -7.22 -35.50
C ALA A 484 7.17 -6.22 -36.59
N PRO A 485 5.86 -6.18 -36.95
CA PRO A 485 5.34 -5.24 -37.92
C PRO A 485 5.60 -3.78 -37.52
N GLU A 486 5.79 -2.91 -38.52
CA GLU A 486 6.09 -1.48 -38.28
C GLU A 486 5.10 -0.76 -37.36
N PRO A 487 3.77 -0.98 -37.43
CA PRO A 487 2.84 -0.37 -36.49
C PRO A 487 3.12 -0.72 -35.02
N VAL A 488 3.55 -1.94 -34.74
CA VAL A 488 3.94 -2.37 -33.39
C VAL A 488 5.19 -1.62 -32.93
N ARG A 489 6.18 -1.49 -33.82
CA ARG A 489 7.44 -0.76 -33.53
C ARG A 489 7.19 0.70 -33.23
N VAL A 490 6.30 1.35 -33.98
CA VAL A 490 5.89 2.74 -33.78
C VAL A 490 5.22 2.94 -32.43
N VAL A 491 4.24 2.10 -32.07
CA VAL A 491 3.53 2.17 -30.79
C VAL A 491 4.46 1.91 -29.61
N TRP A 492 5.30 0.89 -29.68
CA TRP A 492 6.25 0.54 -28.62
C TRP A 492 7.35 1.60 -28.41
N ARG A 493 7.69 2.36 -29.46
CA ARG A 493 8.60 3.51 -29.35
C ARG A 493 7.91 4.80 -28.95
N LEU A 494 6.60 4.77 -28.67
CA LEU A 494 5.77 5.94 -28.43
C LEU A 494 5.88 7.00 -29.55
N GLN A 495 6.14 6.54 -30.78
CA GLN A 495 6.23 7.40 -31.96
C GLN A 495 4.83 7.63 -32.52
N ARG A 496 4.54 8.83 -33.02
CA ARG A 496 3.30 9.06 -33.77
C ARG A 496 3.37 8.26 -35.08
N PRO A 497 2.31 7.52 -35.45
CA PRO A 497 2.21 6.97 -36.79
C PRO A 497 2.34 8.13 -37.80
N LEU A 498 3.27 8.01 -38.75
CA LEU A 498 3.36 8.96 -39.85
C LEU A 498 2.06 8.86 -40.66
N ALA A 499 1.18 9.85 -40.53
CA ALA A 499 0.04 10.03 -41.41
C ALA A 499 0.57 10.54 -42.76
N GLU A 500 0.83 9.59 -43.67
CA GLU A 500 1.29 9.80 -45.06
C GLU A 500 2.58 10.65 -45.22
N ALA A 501 3.58 10.08 -45.91
CA ALA A 501 4.76 10.85 -46.30
C ALA A 501 4.33 12.04 -47.19
N PRO A 502 4.80 13.28 -46.94
CA PRO A 502 4.60 14.36 -47.88
C PRO A 502 5.31 13.97 -49.18
N ARG A 503 4.53 13.76 -50.25
CA ARG A 503 5.08 13.52 -51.58
C ARG A 503 5.89 14.74 -52.00
N SER A 504 7.20 14.55 -52.18
CA SER A 504 8.07 15.52 -52.86
C SER A 504 7.49 15.83 -54.24
N LYS A 505 7.39 17.12 -54.59
CA LYS A 505 7.27 17.53 -55.99
C LYS A 505 8.67 17.53 -56.60
N LEU A 506 9.19 16.33 -56.86
CA LEU A 506 10.09 16.00 -57.94
C LEU A 506 9.75 14.59 -58.41
#